data_AF-A0A973JUX2-F1
#
_entry.id   AF-A0A973JUX2-F1
#
_cell.length_a   1.000
_cell.length_b   1.000
_cell.length_c   1.000
_cell.angle_alpha   90.00
_cell.angle_beta   90.00
_cell.angle_gamma   90.00
#
_symmetry.space_group_name_H-M   'P 1'
#
loop_
_entity.id
_entity.type
_entity.pdbx_description
1 polymer ?
#
loop_
_entity_poly.entity_id
_entity_poly.type
_entity_poly.pdbx_seq_one_letter_code
_entity_poly.pdbx_strand_id
1 'polypeptide(L)'
;MEKFISCGKCDDGFYYEGDYCRKCSCLKNYQSRISIQIGLSKANILDEEIPSLDKYKGSDVTGNLIKLRKYSEGILDRYARNSHLYLVGPNGSQKTYTAKALVKEAVSKGLSCKFIIMNDLIRKLVDIYEEGYNESIEEYYKCNLLVIDDCFDPKKVTIFKSGYQ
;
A
#
# COMPACT_ATOMS: atom_id res chain seq x y z
N MET A 1 3.11 18.54 -5.08
CA MET A 1 3.60 18.21 -3.72
C MET A 1 3.11 19.26 -2.76
N GLU A 2 2.57 18.85 -1.63
CA GLU A 2 2.07 19.76 -0.59
C GLU A 2 3.24 20.52 0.05
N LYS A 3 3.08 21.83 0.27
CA LYS A 3 4.12 22.67 0.88
C LYS A 3 4.13 22.48 2.39
N PHE A 4 5.31 22.54 3.00
CA PHE A 4 5.43 22.58 4.46
C PHE A 4 4.88 23.89 5.02
N ILE A 5 4.18 23.81 6.15
CA ILE A 5 3.65 24.95 6.90
C ILE A 5 4.09 24.78 8.36
N SER A 6 4.73 25.80 8.93
CA SER A 6 5.18 25.77 10.32
C SER A 6 3.99 25.82 11.28
N CYS A 7 4.16 25.31 12.51
CA CYS A 7 3.06 25.26 13.48
C CYS A 7 2.87 26.56 14.28
N GLY A 8 3.59 27.63 13.91
CA GLY A 8 3.61 28.90 14.65
C GLY A 8 4.36 28.87 15.99
N LYS A 9 4.71 27.69 16.51
CA LYS A 9 5.57 27.52 17.71
C LYS A 9 7.06 27.38 17.37
N CYS A 10 7.36 27.17 16.10
CA CYS A 10 8.71 27.02 15.56
C CYS A 10 8.86 27.98 14.39
N ASP A 11 10.09 28.33 14.03
CA ASP A 11 10.33 29.28 12.94
C ASP A 11 10.07 28.63 11.58
N ASP A 12 10.90 27.67 11.19
CA ASP A 12 10.90 26.98 9.89
C ASP A 12 10.82 25.46 10.04
N GLY A 13 10.21 25.00 11.13
CA GLY A 13 10.18 23.59 11.50
C GLY A 13 11.30 23.18 12.44
N PHE A 14 12.09 24.13 12.93
CA PHE A 14 13.12 23.94 13.95
C PHE A 14 12.89 24.83 15.17
N TYR A 15 13.37 24.37 16.33
CA TYR A 15 13.58 25.18 17.53
C TYR A 15 15.07 25.48 17.63
N TYR A 16 15.42 26.75 17.80
CA TYR A 16 16.80 27.22 17.89
C TYR A 16 17.16 27.56 19.35
N GLU A 17 18.29 27.05 19.82
CA GLU A 17 18.83 27.26 21.17
C GLU A 17 20.34 27.53 21.04
N GLY A 18 20.70 28.80 20.86
CA GLY A 18 22.09 29.21 20.56
C GLY A 18 22.56 28.68 19.20
N ASP A 19 23.67 27.96 19.18
CA ASP A 19 24.25 27.35 17.96
C ASP A 19 23.61 25.99 17.60
N TYR A 20 22.64 25.53 18.38
CA TYR A 20 21.97 24.25 18.17
C TYR A 20 20.55 24.45 17.67
N CYS A 21 20.11 23.53 16.81
CA CYS A 21 18.71 23.44 16.40
C CYS A 21 18.17 22.02 16.57
N ARG A 22 16.89 21.90 16.89
CA ARG A 22 16.18 20.61 16.95
C ARG A 22 14.90 20.65 16.12
N LYS A 23 14.63 19.58 15.38
CA LYS A 23 13.41 19.46 14.56
C LYS A 23 12.15 19.55 15.42
N CYS A 24 11.25 20.45 15.05
CA CYS A 24 9.90 20.51 15.56
C CYS A 24 9.10 19.27 15.14
N SER A 25 8.11 18.89 15.95
CA SER A 25 7.18 17.81 15.62
C SER A 25 6.42 18.07 14.31
N CYS A 26 6.10 19.32 13.98
CA CYS A 26 5.42 19.63 12.71
C CYS A 26 6.27 19.26 11.49
N LEU A 27 7.58 19.53 11.53
CA LEU A 27 8.49 19.16 10.46
C LEU A 27 8.68 17.64 10.39
N LYS A 28 8.79 16.96 11.54
CA LYS A 28 8.87 15.48 11.59
C LYS A 28 7.62 14.84 10.98
N ASN A 29 6.43 15.33 11.34
CA ASN A 29 5.16 14.85 10.82
C ASN A 29 5.00 15.12 9.32
N TYR A 30 5.38 16.30 8.86
CA TYR A 30 5.40 16.63 7.43
C TYR A 30 6.34 15.69 6.66
N GLN A 31 7.58 15.51 7.12
CA GLN A 31 8.55 14.62 6.48
C GLN A 31 8.05 13.17 6.44
N SER A 32 7.47 12.69 7.53
CA SER A 32 6.86 11.35 7.58
C SER A 32 5.73 11.20 6.56
N ARG A 33 4.82 12.18 6.49
CA ARG A 33 3.69 12.16 5.55
C ARG A 33 4.15 12.19 4.09
N ILE A 34 5.11 13.05 3.75
CA ILE A 34 5.69 13.13 2.40
C ILE A 34 6.39 11.81 2.04
N SER A 35 7.15 11.22 2.97
CA SER A 35 7.80 9.93 2.77
C SER A 35 6.78 8.83 2.46
N ILE A 36 5.67 8.78 3.19
CA ILE A 36 4.57 7.84 2.92
C ILE A 36 3.95 8.09 1.54
N GLN A 37 3.66 9.34 1.17
CA GLN A 37 3.09 9.67 -0.15
C GLN A 37 4.01 9.24 -1.30
N ILE A 38 5.32 9.48 -1.17
CA ILE A 38 6.31 9.02 -2.15
C ILE A 38 6.31 7.49 -2.23
N GLY A 39 6.30 6.80 -1.09
CA GLY A 39 6.27 5.34 -1.06
C GLY A 39 4.99 4.75 -1.66
N LEU A 40 3.83 5.35 -1.39
CA LEU A 40 2.56 4.98 -2.01
C LEU A 40 2.56 5.18 -3.52
N SER A 41 3.08 6.32 -3.99
CA SER A 41 3.24 6.60 -5.42
C SER A 41 4.13 5.55 -6.11
N LYS A 42 5.27 5.19 -5.49
CA LYS A 42 6.15 4.11 -5.96
C LYS A 42 5.47 2.74 -5.96
N ALA A 43 4.49 2.54 -5.09
CA ALA A 43 3.66 1.34 -5.02
C ALA A 43 2.47 1.37 -5.99
N ASN A 44 2.37 2.34 -6.90
CA ASN A 44 1.24 2.56 -7.82
C ASN A 44 -0.08 2.93 -7.13
N ILE A 45 -0.02 3.60 -5.97
CA ILE A 45 -1.20 4.15 -5.29
C ILE A 45 -1.14 5.68 -5.40
N LEU A 46 -2.08 6.25 -6.16
CA LEU A 46 -2.15 7.70 -6.47
C LEU A 46 -3.38 8.37 -5.84
N ASP A 47 -3.87 7.83 -4.72
CA ASP A 47 -5.05 8.33 -4.04
C ASP A 47 -4.80 9.75 -3.47
N GLU A 48 -5.81 10.61 -3.55
CA GLU A 48 -5.74 11.98 -2.99
C GLU A 48 -5.55 11.97 -1.48
N GLU A 49 -6.18 11.00 -0.81
CA GLU A 49 -6.10 10.81 0.63
C GLU A 49 -5.25 9.58 0.97
N ILE A 50 -4.37 9.71 1.97
CA ILE A 50 -3.59 8.59 2.49
C ILE A 50 -4.53 7.58 3.15
N PRO A 51 -4.59 6.33 2.67
CA PRO A 51 -5.45 5.29 3.24
C PRO A 51 -5.05 4.95 4.69
N SER A 52 -6.04 4.71 5.54
CA SER A 52 -5.82 4.28 6.93
C SER A 52 -6.86 3.28 7.38
N LEU A 53 -6.44 2.24 8.09
CA LEU A 53 -7.35 1.26 8.69
C LEU A 53 -8.29 1.90 9.72
N ASP A 54 -7.90 3.02 10.33
CA ASP A 54 -8.73 3.75 11.30
C ASP A 54 -9.91 4.47 10.63
N LYS A 55 -9.88 4.64 9.31
CA LYS A 55 -10.95 5.25 8.52
C LYS A 55 -11.92 4.23 7.93
N TYR A 56 -11.75 2.95 8.22
CA TYR A 56 -12.68 1.91 7.78
C TYR A 56 -14.07 2.15 8.39
N LYS A 57 -15.11 2.12 7.55
CA LYS A 57 -16.51 2.37 7.96
C LYS A 57 -17.44 1.17 7.77
N GLY A 58 -16.91 0.03 7.34
CA GLY A 58 -17.70 -1.19 7.15
C GLY A 58 -18.03 -1.90 8.47
N SER A 59 -18.83 -2.96 8.39
CA SER A 59 -19.10 -3.83 9.53
C SER A 59 -17.97 -4.86 9.69
N ASP A 60 -17.41 -4.96 10.89
CA ASP A 60 -16.38 -5.95 11.25
C ASP A 60 -16.85 -6.89 12.36
N VAL A 61 -18.03 -7.50 12.17
CA VAL A 61 -18.66 -8.36 13.19
C VAL A 61 -17.78 -9.55 13.58
N THR A 62 -16.92 -10.01 12.66
CA THR A 62 -16.05 -11.18 12.85
C THR A 62 -14.62 -10.84 13.29
N GLY A 63 -14.30 -9.56 13.54
CA GLY A 63 -13.00 -9.12 14.01
C GLY A 63 -11.86 -9.28 12.97
N ASN A 64 -12.17 -9.18 11.68
CA ASN A 64 -11.20 -9.24 10.60
C ASN A 64 -10.23 -8.05 10.60
N LEU A 65 -10.64 -6.86 11.04
CA LEU A 65 -9.72 -5.72 11.18
C LEU A 65 -8.65 -5.99 12.23
N ILE A 66 -8.98 -6.71 13.30
CA ILE A 66 -8.00 -7.12 14.32
C ILE A 66 -6.96 -8.04 13.70
N LYS A 67 -7.40 -9.03 12.90
CA LYS A 67 -6.48 -9.93 12.18
C LYS A 67 -5.58 -9.16 11.21
N LEU A 68 -6.15 -8.20 10.49
CA LEU A 68 -5.41 -7.36 9.56
C LEU A 68 -4.39 -6.46 10.27
N ARG A 69 -4.75 -5.85 11.41
CA ARG A 69 -3.82 -5.07 12.24
C ARG A 69 -2.67 -5.93 12.74
N LYS A 70 -2.96 -7.13 13.24
CA LYS A 70 -1.92 -8.09 13.64
C LYS A 70 -1.00 -8.47 12.49
N TYR A 71 -1.56 -8.74 11.31
CA TYR A 71 -0.77 -9.02 10.10
C TYR A 71 0.12 -7.82 9.73
N SER A 72 -0.45 -6.61 9.75
CA SER A 72 0.28 -5.37 9.47
C SER A 72 1.42 -5.14 10.47
N GLU A 73 1.14 -5.27 11.76
CA GLU A 73 2.11 -5.15 12.87
C GLU A 73 3.28 -6.11 12.68
N GLY A 74 2.98 -7.39 12.46
CA GLY A 74 3.97 -8.46 12.25
C GLY A 74 4.40 -8.67 10.80
N ILE A 75 4.22 -7.71 9.90
CA ILE A 75 4.49 -7.91 8.45
C ILE A 75 5.94 -8.29 8.13
N LEU A 76 6.87 -7.92 9.01
CA LEU A 76 8.28 -8.28 8.93
C LEU A 76 8.61 -9.64 9.53
N ASP A 77 7.69 -10.21 10.31
CA ASP A 77 7.90 -11.46 11.04
C ASP A 77 7.91 -12.64 10.08
N ARG A 78 8.61 -13.71 10.49
CA ARG A 78 8.71 -14.95 9.71
C ARG A 78 7.34 -15.53 9.34
N TYR A 79 6.35 -15.38 10.21
CA TYR A 79 5.00 -15.89 9.98
C TYR A 79 4.29 -15.12 8.84
N ALA A 80 4.33 -13.79 8.87
CA ALA A 80 3.71 -12.96 7.84
C ALA A 80 4.39 -13.14 6.47
N ARG A 81 5.73 -13.27 6.44
CA ARG A 81 6.48 -13.51 5.19
C ARG A 81 6.11 -14.81 4.46
N ASN A 82 5.56 -15.79 5.18
CA ASN A 82 5.13 -17.07 4.62
C ASN A 82 3.60 -17.21 4.54
N SER A 83 2.86 -16.11 4.76
CA SER A 83 1.41 -16.10 4.77
C SER A 83 0.88 -15.19 3.67
N HIS A 84 -0.14 -15.66 2.95
CA HIS A 84 -0.90 -14.82 2.04
C HIS A 84 -2.22 -14.39 2.67
N LEU A 85 -2.62 -13.15 2.42
CA LEU A 85 -3.88 -12.61 2.89
C LEU A 85 -4.87 -12.48 1.75
N TYR A 86 -6.07 -13.04 1.94
CA TYR A 86 -7.18 -12.92 1.00
C TYR A 86 -8.26 -12.03 1.60
N LEU A 87 -8.56 -10.92 0.92
CA LEU A 87 -9.67 -10.04 1.27
C LEU A 87 -10.87 -10.41 0.39
N VAL A 88 -11.89 -11.02 1.00
CA VAL A 88 -13.08 -11.51 0.29
C VAL A 88 -14.33 -10.86 0.83
N GLY A 89 -15.26 -10.51 -0.06
CA GLY A 89 -16.51 -9.87 0.30
C GLY A 89 -17.20 -9.22 -0.91
N PRO A 90 -18.44 -8.76 -0.75
CA PRO A 90 -19.20 -8.13 -1.83
C PRO A 90 -18.57 -6.82 -2.30
N ASN A 91 -19.00 -6.31 -3.45
CA ASN A 91 -18.65 -4.96 -3.89
C ASN A 91 -19.09 -3.93 -2.83
N GLY A 92 -18.29 -2.88 -2.64
CA GLY A 92 -18.55 -1.87 -1.62
C GLY A 92 -18.09 -2.22 -0.21
N SER A 93 -17.56 -3.43 0.05
CA SER A 93 -17.05 -3.81 1.40
C SER A 93 -15.68 -3.21 1.77
N GLN A 94 -15.21 -2.21 1.03
CA GLN A 94 -13.93 -1.50 1.25
C GLN A 94 -12.66 -2.37 1.19
N LYS A 95 -12.67 -3.50 0.44
CA LYS A 95 -11.50 -4.39 0.29
C LYS A 95 -10.29 -3.66 -0.28
N THR A 96 -10.45 -3.01 -1.43
CA THR A 96 -9.40 -2.21 -2.09
C THR A 96 -8.84 -1.14 -1.15
N TYR A 97 -9.70 -0.40 -0.45
CA TYR A 97 -9.28 0.62 0.50
C TYR A 97 -8.44 0.03 1.65
N THR A 98 -8.91 -1.08 2.19
CA THR A 98 -8.24 -1.82 3.28
C THR A 98 -6.90 -2.39 2.83
N ALA A 99 -6.80 -2.89 1.60
CA ALA A 99 -5.56 -3.35 0.99
C ALA A 99 -4.55 -2.21 0.81
N LYS A 100 -5.00 -1.04 0.31
CA LYS A 100 -4.15 0.16 0.19
C LYS A 100 -3.70 0.67 1.57
N ALA A 101 -4.54 0.60 2.59
CA ALA A 101 -4.16 0.94 3.96
C ALA A 101 -3.09 0.00 4.52
N LEU A 102 -3.14 -1.30 4.19
CA LEU A 102 -2.07 -2.23 4.53
C LEU A 102 -0.75 -1.86 3.82
N VAL A 103 -0.80 -1.49 2.53
CA VAL A 103 0.37 -0.99 1.80
C VAL A 103 0.95 0.25 2.48
N LYS A 104 0.10 1.19 2.90
CA LYS A 104 0.53 2.38 3.66
C LYS A 104 1.30 1.99 4.93
N GLU A 105 0.82 1.02 5.71
CA GLU A 105 1.51 0.57 6.92
C GLU A 105 2.83 -0.17 6.62
N ALA A 106 2.91 -0.89 5.49
CA ALA A 106 4.15 -1.51 5.05
C ALA A 106 5.18 -0.43 4.64
N VAL A 107 4.75 0.56 3.85
CA VAL A 107 5.57 1.70 3.42
C VAL A 107 6.05 2.52 4.61
N SER A 108 5.21 2.74 5.63
CA SER A 108 5.61 3.47 6.84
C SER A 108 6.73 2.78 7.63
N LYS A 109 6.89 1.46 7.44
CA LYS A 109 7.99 0.63 7.97
C LYS A 109 9.19 0.53 7.04
N GLY A 110 9.20 1.27 5.94
CA GLY A 110 10.30 1.29 4.97
C GLY A 110 10.31 0.11 3.99
N LEU A 111 9.19 -0.62 3.86
CA LEU A 111 9.09 -1.74 2.94
C LEU A 111 8.82 -1.28 1.51
N SER A 112 9.41 -1.99 0.54
CA SER A 112 9.05 -1.84 -0.86
C SER A 112 7.74 -2.56 -1.11
N CYS A 113 6.79 -1.89 -1.76
CA CYS A 113 5.46 -2.44 -2.01
C CYS A 113 5.03 -2.16 -3.45
N LYS A 114 4.14 -3.01 -3.97
CA LYS A 114 3.47 -2.81 -5.25
C LYS A 114 1.99 -3.12 -5.13
N PHE A 115 1.19 -2.29 -5.77
CA PHE A 115 -0.25 -2.48 -5.94
C PHE A 115 -0.53 -2.58 -7.44
N ILE A 116 -1.29 -3.59 -7.85
CA ILE A 116 -1.64 -3.80 -9.26
C ILE A 116 -3.03 -4.44 -9.35
N ILE A 117 -3.78 -4.09 -10.40
CA ILE A 117 -5.03 -4.77 -10.72
C ILE A 117 -4.70 -6.05 -11.49
N MET A 118 -5.40 -7.14 -11.21
CA MET A 118 -5.13 -8.46 -11.83
C MET A 118 -5.03 -8.39 -13.37
N ASN A 119 -5.93 -7.66 -14.03
CA ASN A 119 -5.92 -7.53 -15.49
C ASN A 119 -4.63 -6.88 -16.02
N ASP A 120 -4.10 -5.87 -15.32
CA ASP A 120 -2.86 -5.21 -15.70
C ASP A 120 -1.64 -6.12 -15.46
N LEU A 121 -1.69 -6.94 -14.40
CA LEU A 121 -0.68 -7.95 -14.15
C LEU A 121 -0.65 -9.01 -15.26
N ILE A 122 -1.82 -9.53 -15.67
CA ILE A 122 -1.93 -10.51 -16.75
C ILE A 122 -1.36 -9.95 -18.05
N ARG A 123 -1.73 -8.71 -18.41
CA ARG A 123 -1.19 -8.04 -19.62
C ARG A 123 0.34 -8.00 -19.59
N LYS A 124 0.93 -7.55 -18.47
CA LYS A 124 2.39 -7.52 -18.31
C LYS A 124 3.02 -8.91 -18.46
N LEU A 125 2.39 -9.96 -17.93
CA LEU A 125 2.87 -11.33 -18.06
C LEU A 125 2.80 -11.85 -19.51
N VAL A 126 1.74 -11.49 -20.25
CA VAL A 126 1.61 -11.81 -21.68
C VAL A 126 2.67 -11.10 -22.50
N ASP A 127 2.88 -9.81 -22.26
CA ASP A 127 3.90 -9.01 -22.96
C ASP A 127 5.30 -9.63 -22.78
N ILE A 128 5.64 -10.10 -21.57
CA ILE A 128 6.92 -10.79 -21.30
C ILE A 128 7.03 -12.11 -22.07
N TYR A 129 5.93 -12.85 -22.16
CA TYR A 129 5.90 -14.13 -22.86
C TYR A 129 6.10 -13.94 -24.37
N GLU A 130 5.53 -12.89 -24.95
CA GLU A 130 5.59 -12.60 -26.39
C GLU A 130 6.88 -11.87 -26.80
N GLU A 131 7.33 -10.87 -26.03
CA GLU A 131 8.44 -9.97 -26.41
C GLU A 131 9.77 -10.31 -25.71
N GLY A 132 9.75 -11.18 -24.69
CA GLY A 132 10.91 -11.52 -23.86
C GLY A 132 11.01 -10.71 -22.56
N TYR A 133 12.11 -10.87 -21.83
CA TYR A 133 12.29 -10.30 -20.48
C TYR A 133 12.05 -8.78 -20.43
N ASN A 134 11.21 -8.34 -19.48
CA ASN A 134 10.87 -6.94 -19.28
C ASN A 134 11.26 -6.49 -17.86
N GLU A 135 12.20 -5.56 -17.72
CA GLU A 135 12.64 -5.01 -16.42
C GLU A 135 11.48 -4.46 -15.57
N SER A 136 10.37 -4.05 -16.20
CA SER A 136 9.20 -3.51 -15.51
C SER A 136 8.43 -4.54 -14.66
N ILE A 137 8.66 -5.84 -14.83
CA ILE A 137 8.04 -6.88 -13.97
C ILE A 137 8.86 -7.17 -12.71
N GLU A 138 10.16 -6.91 -12.78
CA GLU A 138 11.12 -7.30 -11.76
C GLU A 138 10.82 -6.61 -10.42
N GLU A 139 10.30 -5.38 -10.48
CA GLU A 139 9.84 -4.64 -9.31
C GLU A 139 8.69 -5.31 -8.55
N TYR A 140 7.84 -6.10 -9.23
CA TYR A 140 6.77 -6.86 -8.59
C TYR A 140 7.30 -8.12 -7.91
N TYR A 141 8.32 -8.76 -8.49
CA TYR A 141 8.99 -9.92 -7.90
C TYR A 141 9.86 -9.57 -6.69
N LYS A 142 10.53 -8.41 -6.71
CA LYS A 142 11.49 -8.00 -5.68
C LYS A 142 10.87 -7.22 -4.52
N CYS A 143 9.61 -6.81 -4.62
CA CYS A 143 8.96 -6.06 -3.54
C CYS A 143 8.72 -6.91 -2.29
N ASN A 144 8.66 -6.27 -1.12
CA ASN A 144 8.36 -6.96 0.14
C ASN A 144 6.88 -7.31 0.29
N LEU A 145 5.99 -6.51 -0.33
CA LEU A 145 4.54 -6.73 -0.34
C LEU A 145 3.97 -6.43 -1.73
N LEU A 146 3.42 -7.46 -2.37
CA LEU A 146 2.63 -7.33 -3.59
C LEU A 146 1.14 -7.45 -3.24
N VAL A 147 0.36 -6.44 -3.61
CA VAL A 147 -1.11 -6.48 -3.55
C VAL A 147 -1.63 -6.59 -4.97
N ILE A 148 -2.43 -7.62 -5.22
CA ILE A 148 -3.14 -7.83 -6.48
C ILE A 148 -4.63 -7.61 -6.19
N ASP A 149 -5.23 -6.60 -6.80
CA ASP A 149 -6.62 -6.20 -6.57
C ASP A 149 -7.55 -6.66 -7.69
N ASP A 150 -8.85 -6.69 -7.40
CA ASP A 150 -9.93 -7.11 -8.30
C ASP A 150 -9.67 -8.48 -8.95
N CYS A 151 -9.16 -9.42 -8.14
CA CYS A 151 -8.86 -10.77 -8.56
C CYS A 151 -10.10 -11.67 -8.54
N PHE A 152 -10.17 -12.63 -9.46
CA PHE A 152 -11.08 -13.77 -9.41
C PHE A 152 -12.58 -13.43 -9.40
N ASP A 153 -12.99 -12.30 -9.98
CA ASP A 153 -14.43 -12.04 -10.22
C ASP A 153 -14.89 -12.85 -11.44
N PRO A 154 -15.67 -13.94 -11.25
CA PRO A 154 -16.08 -14.81 -12.35
C PRO A 154 -16.98 -14.10 -13.38
N LYS A 155 -17.54 -12.93 -13.03
CA LYS A 155 -18.31 -12.09 -13.97
C LYS A 155 -17.43 -11.21 -14.85
N LYS A 156 -16.19 -10.97 -14.43
CA LYS A 156 -15.20 -10.12 -15.14
C LYS A 156 -14.10 -10.94 -15.82
N VAL A 157 -14.00 -12.23 -15.51
CA VAL A 157 -13.07 -13.14 -16.18
C VAL A 157 -13.74 -13.67 -17.44
N THR A 158 -13.11 -13.43 -18.60
CA THR A 158 -13.44 -14.15 -19.84
C THR A 158 -13.09 -15.61 -19.61
N ILE A 159 -14.08 -16.46 -19.35
CA ILE A 159 -13.88 -17.91 -19.34
C ILE A 159 -13.47 -18.29 -20.76
N PHE A 160 -12.18 -18.54 -20.98
CA PHE A 160 -11.73 -19.15 -22.23
C PHE A 160 -12.48 -20.48 -22.37
N LYS A 161 -13.05 -20.73 -23.55
CA LYS A 161 -13.90 -21.90 -23.87
C LYS A 161 -13.24 -23.27 -23.61
N SER A 162 -12.00 -23.32 -23.14
CA SER A 162 -11.27 -24.55 -22.76
C SER A 162 -11.68 -25.15 -21.42
N GLY A 163 -12.38 -24.40 -20.55
CA GLY A 163 -12.96 -24.97 -19.33
C GLY A 163 -11.97 -25.42 -18.24
N TYR A 164 -10.71 -24.95 -18.27
CA TYR A 164 -9.74 -25.16 -17.20
C TYR A 164 -9.27 -23.84 -16.59
N GLN A 165 -9.12 -23.85 -15.26
CA GLN A 165 -8.43 -22.84 -14.46
C GLN A 165 -6.92 -23.09 -14.46
#